data_AF-A0A1Y3BF46-F1
#
_entry.id   AF-A0A1Y3BF46-F1
#
_cell.length_a   1.000
_cell.length_b   1.000
_cell.length_c   1.000
_cell.angle_alpha   90.00
_cell.angle_beta   90.00
_cell.angle_gamma   90.00
#
_symmetry.space_group_name_H-M   'P 1'
#
loop_
_entity.id
_entity.type
_entity.pdbx_description
1 polymer ?
#
loop_
_entity_poly.entity_id
_entity_poly.type
_entity_poly.pdbx_seq_one_letter_code
_entity_poly.pdbx_strand_id
1 'polypeptide(L)'
;MRYPYDSEEARLLNIQIFETIYYGSLEASCELAEQYGPYETYEGSPVSKGILQFDMWNRQPTTLWNWNDLKSRIAKHGIRNSLLVAPMPTASTAQILGNNESFEPYTTNIYTRRVLSGEFQVVNPHLIRDLTELGLWNNLLKMKIISSQGSIQNIDTIPKEIRNLYKTVWEISQKTIVQMAVDRGAYID
;
A
#
# COMPACT_ATOMS: atom_id res chain seq x y z
N MET A 1 9.44 -8.79 4.39
CA MET A 1 8.51 -9.46 3.46
C MET A 1 9.21 -10.08 2.27
N ARG A 2 10.19 -9.43 1.61
CA ARG A 2 10.90 -10.00 0.44
C ARG A 2 9.97 -10.35 -0.74
N TYR A 3 8.84 -9.66 -0.86
CA TYR A 3 7.91 -9.83 -1.98
C TYR A 3 8.17 -8.77 -3.04
N PRO A 4 8.49 -9.15 -4.29
CA PRO A 4 8.40 -8.24 -5.43
C PRO A 4 7.00 -7.63 -5.51
N TYR A 5 6.89 -6.37 -5.91
CA TYR A 5 5.60 -5.67 -5.96
C TYR A 5 4.57 -6.41 -6.84
N ASP A 6 5.04 -7.03 -7.93
CA ASP A 6 4.24 -7.78 -8.90
C ASP A 6 4.12 -9.28 -8.59
N SER A 7 4.46 -9.71 -7.37
CA SER A 7 4.31 -11.11 -6.94
C SER A 7 2.91 -11.41 -6.42
N GLU A 8 2.52 -12.69 -6.46
CA GLU A 8 1.23 -13.14 -5.94
C GLU A 8 1.10 -12.93 -4.43
N GLU A 9 2.22 -13.08 -3.70
CA GLU A 9 2.29 -12.82 -2.26
C GLU A 9 2.07 -11.33 -1.95
N ALA A 10 2.64 -10.42 -2.74
CA ALA A 10 2.40 -8.98 -2.60
C ALA A 10 0.95 -8.61 -2.93
N ARG A 11 0.35 -9.26 -3.94
CA ARG A 11 -1.06 -9.06 -4.29
C ARG A 11 -2.00 -9.53 -3.18
N LEU A 12 -1.76 -10.71 -2.61
CA LEU A 12 -2.53 -11.21 -1.46
C LEU A 12 -2.37 -10.30 -0.25
N LEU A 13 -1.14 -9.87 0.05
CA LEU A 13 -0.88 -8.94 1.15
C LEU A 13 -1.58 -7.59 0.95
N ASN A 14 -1.61 -7.08 -0.29
CA ASN A 14 -2.36 -5.87 -0.64
C ASN A 14 -3.85 -6.03 -0.31
N ILE A 15 -4.48 -7.16 -0.67
CA ILE A 15 -5.87 -7.44 -0.30
C ILE A 15 -6.04 -7.43 1.23
N GLN A 16 -5.19 -8.17 1.94
CA GLN A 16 -5.29 -8.35 3.38
C GLN A 16 -5.08 -7.04 4.17
N ILE A 17 -4.16 -6.17 3.72
CA ILE A 17 -3.92 -4.87 4.36
C ILE A 17 -5.18 -4.00 4.27
N PHE A 18 -5.74 -3.84 3.07
CA PHE A 18 -6.91 -2.99 2.87
C PHE A 18 -8.18 -3.58 3.49
N GLU A 19 -8.32 -4.91 3.47
CA GLU A 19 -9.38 -5.61 4.20
C GLU A 19 -9.30 -5.32 5.70
N THR A 20 -8.09 -5.38 6.28
CA THR A 20 -7.86 -5.11 7.71
C THR A 20 -8.13 -3.65 8.07
N ILE A 21 -7.67 -2.70 7.25
CA ILE A 21 -7.91 -1.27 7.46
C ILE A 21 -9.41 -0.99 7.46
N TYR A 22 -10.15 -1.54 6.50
CA TYR A 22 -11.59 -1.34 6.38
C TYR A 22 -12.38 -2.01 7.52
N TYR A 23 -11.98 -3.22 7.91
CA TYR A 23 -12.59 -3.90 9.06
C TYR A 23 -12.41 -3.08 10.34
N GLY A 24 -11.16 -2.68 10.64
CA GLY A 24 -10.85 -1.92 11.86
C GLY A 24 -11.48 -0.53 11.88
N SER A 25 -11.60 0.15 10.72
CA SER A 25 -12.26 1.46 10.64
C SER A 25 -13.78 1.34 10.87
N LEU A 26 -14.43 0.33 10.30
CA LEU A 26 -15.85 0.05 10.53
C LEU A 26 -16.13 -0.37 11.98
N GLU A 27 -15.27 -1.20 12.56
CA GLU A 27 -15.37 -1.60 13.97
C GLU A 27 -15.33 -0.37 14.88
N ALA A 28 -14.31 0.48 14.74
CA ALA A 28 -14.20 1.71 15.51
C ALA A 28 -15.39 2.66 15.27
N SER A 29 -15.87 2.77 14.02
CA SER A 29 -17.05 3.58 13.71
C SER A 29 -18.34 3.03 14.34
N CYS A 30 -18.47 1.71 14.45
CA CYS A 30 -19.57 1.04 15.15
C CYS A 30 -19.50 1.27 16.66
N GLU A 31 -18.31 1.20 17.27
CA GLU A 31 -18.11 1.50 18.68
C GLU A 31 -18.47 2.95 19.02
N LEU A 32 -18.13 3.90 18.14
CA LEU A 32 -18.53 5.29 18.28
C LEU A 32 -20.05 5.47 18.10
N ALA A 33 -20.69 4.70 17.23
CA ALA A 33 -22.14 4.74 17.05
C ALA A 33 -22.88 4.18 18.27
N GLU A 34 -22.33 3.17 18.93
CA GLU A 34 -22.87 2.65 20.19
C GLU A 34 -22.86 3.72 21.31
N GLN A 35 -21.86 4.58 21.34
CA GLN A 35 -21.72 5.64 22.35
C GLN A 35 -22.50 6.92 21.99
N TYR A 36 -22.49 7.32 20.72
CA TYR A 36 -22.95 8.64 20.29
C TYR A 36 -24.12 8.61 19.30
N GLY A 37 -24.61 7.43 18.97
CA GLY A 37 -25.57 7.19 17.89
C GLY A 37 -24.92 7.21 16.50
N PRO A 38 -25.60 6.70 15.46
CA PRO A 38 -25.14 6.80 14.07
C PRO A 38 -24.99 8.25 13.58
N TYR A 39 -24.38 8.45 12.40
CA TYR A 39 -24.43 9.76 11.74
C TYR A 39 -25.84 10.10 11.24
N GLU A 40 -26.12 11.38 11.02
CA GLU A 40 -27.46 11.95 10.77
C GLU A 40 -28.24 11.26 9.64
N THR A 41 -27.55 10.85 8.57
CA THR A 41 -28.15 10.24 7.37
C THR A 41 -27.84 8.75 7.22
N TYR A 42 -27.62 8.05 8.34
CA TYR A 42 -27.35 6.60 8.33
C TYR A 42 -28.53 5.78 7.80
N GLU A 43 -29.75 6.11 8.23
CA GLU A 43 -30.96 5.38 7.84
C GLU A 43 -31.19 5.47 6.33
N GLY A 44 -31.33 4.30 5.69
CA GLY A 44 -31.52 4.18 4.25
C GLY A 44 -30.23 4.02 3.44
N SER A 45 -29.06 4.26 4.06
CA SER A 45 -27.75 4.00 3.45
C SER A 45 -27.56 2.52 3.09
N PRO A 46 -26.65 2.17 2.17
CA PRO A 46 -26.32 0.76 1.90
C PRO A 46 -25.86 0.02 3.16
N VAL A 47 -25.06 0.65 4.02
CA VAL A 47 -24.56 0.03 5.25
C VAL A 47 -25.70 -0.27 6.22
N SER A 48 -26.72 0.59 6.33
CA SER A 48 -27.94 0.30 7.12
C SER A 48 -28.72 -0.93 6.63
N LYS A 49 -28.48 -1.34 5.38
CA LYS A 49 -29.06 -2.54 4.76
C LYS A 49 -28.11 -3.75 4.79
N GLY A 50 -26.99 -3.65 5.52
CA GLY A 50 -25.97 -4.70 5.62
C GLY A 50 -25.08 -4.85 4.37
N ILE A 51 -25.10 -3.86 3.47
CA ILE A 51 -24.30 -3.83 2.24
C ILE A 51 -23.03 -3.00 2.52
N LEU A 52 -21.88 -3.66 2.58
CA LEU A 52 -20.57 -3.04 2.71
C LEU A 52 -19.90 -2.90 1.34
N GLN A 53 -18.75 -2.23 1.29
CA GLN A 53 -18.12 -1.88 0.02
C GLN A 53 -17.85 -3.11 -0.88
N PHE A 54 -17.29 -4.18 -0.33
CA PHE A 54 -16.99 -5.38 -1.13
C PHE A 54 -18.26 -6.06 -1.67
N ASP A 55 -19.41 -5.91 -1.01
CA ASP A 55 -20.68 -6.43 -1.51
C ASP A 55 -21.10 -5.68 -2.79
N MET A 56 -20.88 -4.36 -2.85
CA MET A 56 -21.17 -3.55 -4.04
C MET A 56 -20.30 -3.93 -5.25
N TRP A 57 -19.12 -4.50 -4.98
CA TRP A 57 -18.20 -5.03 -5.98
C TRP A 57 -18.44 -6.52 -6.31
N ASN A 58 -19.44 -7.17 -5.69
CA ASN A 58 -19.66 -8.61 -5.75
C ASN A 58 -18.40 -9.43 -5.39
N ARG A 59 -17.64 -8.94 -4.40
CA ARG A 59 -16.37 -9.55 -3.97
C ARG A 59 -16.56 -10.25 -2.64
N GLN A 60 -16.03 -11.47 -2.53
CA GLN A 60 -15.94 -12.19 -1.26
C GLN A 60 -14.64 -11.80 -0.56
N PRO A 61 -14.69 -11.39 0.72
CA PRO A 61 -13.49 -11.10 1.51
C PRO A 61 -12.65 -12.35 1.77
N THR A 62 -11.43 -12.16 2.27
CA THR A 62 -10.63 -13.29 2.74
C THR A 62 -11.19 -13.82 4.07
N THR A 63 -10.63 -14.93 4.57
CA THR A 63 -11.02 -15.50 5.87
C THR A 63 -10.27 -14.87 7.04
N LEU A 64 -9.56 -13.76 6.83
CA LEU A 64 -8.73 -13.13 7.85
C LEU A 64 -9.57 -12.51 8.98
N TRP A 65 -10.73 -11.95 8.65
CA TRP A 65 -11.62 -11.27 9.59
C TRP A 65 -13.04 -11.83 9.56
N ASN A 66 -13.74 -11.76 10.70
CA ASN A 66 -15.11 -12.24 10.82
C ASN A 66 -16.13 -11.15 10.44
N TRP A 67 -16.37 -10.99 9.15
CA TRP A 67 -17.32 -10.00 8.61
C TRP A 67 -18.77 -10.22 9.07
N ASN A 68 -19.17 -11.45 9.39
CA ASN A 68 -20.53 -11.72 9.85
C ASN A 68 -20.79 -11.14 11.25
N ASP A 69 -19.81 -11.25 12.14
CA ASP A 69 -19.87 -10.67 13.48
C ASP A 69 -19.95 -9.13 13.40
N LEU A 70 -19.05 -8.52 12.62
CA LEU A 70 -19.05 -7.07 12.42
C LEU A 70 -20.36 -6.58 11.78
N LYS A 71 -20.88 -7.25 10.75
CA LYS A 71 -22.20 -6.92 10.16
C LYS A 71 -23.32 -7.03 11.19
N SER A 72 -23.29 -8.00 12.09
CA SER A 72 -24.27 -8.12 13.16
C SER A 72 -24.18 -6.96 14.17
N ARG A 73 -22.97 -6.51 14.51
CA ARG A 73 -22.78 -5.34 15.38
C ARG A 73 -23.28 -4.06 14.70
N ILE A 74 -22.91 -3.84 13.45
CA ILE A 74 -23.37 -2.70 12.64
C ILE A 74 -24.89 -2.70 12.51
N ALA A 75 -25.53 -3.86 12.28
CA ALA A 75 -26.98 -3.94 12.19
C ALA A 75 -27.69 -3.52 13.49
N LYS A 76 -27.04 -3.68 14.65
CA LYS A 76 -27.58 -3.33 15.96
C LYS A 76 -27.31 -1.87 16.34
N HIS A 77 -26.12 -1.34 16.04
CA HIS A 77 -25.66 -0.06 16.56
C HIS A 77 -25.48 1.02 15.48
N GLY A 78 -25.43 0.64 14.21
CA GLY A 78 -25.05 1.50 13.10
C GLY A 78 -23.55 1.83 13.07
N ILE A 79 -23.19 2.87 12.30
CA ILE A 79 -21.82 3.42 12.26
C ILE A 79 -21.86 4.94 12.38
N ARG A 80 -20.79 5.53 12.93
CA ARG A 80 -20.70 6.97 13.22
C ARG A 80 -20.24 7.81 12.03
N ASN A 81 -19.63 7.19 11.03
CA ASN A 81 -19.05 7.87 9.88
C ASN A 81 -19.66 7.30 8.60
N SER A 82 -19.93 8.16 7.60
CA SER A 82 -20.52 7.70 6.35
C SER A 82 -19.51 7.04 5.40
N LEU A 83 -18.24 7.47 5.45
CA LEU A 83 -17.11 6.97 4.65
C LEU A 83 -15.85 6.99 5.54
N LEU A 84 -14.90 6.10 5.28
CA LEU A 84 -13.79 5.82 6.21
C LEU A 84 -12.42 5.80 5.55
N VAL A 85 -12.28 5.21 4.37
CA VAL A 85 -10.98 4.85 3.79
C VAL A 85 -10.80 5.55 2.45
N ALA A 86 -9.84 6.48 2.38
CA ALA A 86 -9.49 7.18 1.15
C ALA A 86 -7.97 7.36 1.04
N PRO A 87 -7.22 6.40 0.47
CA PRO A 87 -5.77 6.49 0.33
C PRO A 87 -5.38 7.70 -0.54
N MET A 88 -4.74 8.69 0.08
CA MET A 88 -4.37 9.95 -0.55
C MET A 88 -2.92 9.95 -1.05
N PRO A 89 -2.51 10.94 -1.87
CA PRO A 89 -1.10 11.25 -2.07
C PRO A 89 -0.46 11.67 -0.74
N THR A 90 0.66 11.04 -0.39
CA THR A 90 1.34 11.25 0.91
C THR A 90 2.71 11.92 0.77
N ALA A 91 2.97 12.66 -0.31
CA ALA A 91 4.29 13.20 -0.67
C ALA A 91 5.08 13.76 0.53
N SER A 92 4.56 14.79 1.20
CA SER A 92 5.26 15.44 2.32
C SER A 92 5.39 14.54 3.55
N THR A 93 4.34 13.80 3.92
CA THR A 93 4.32 12.99 5.14
C THR A 93 5.13 11.71 5.01
N ALA A 94 5.11 11.06 3.84
CA ALA A 94 5.97 9.93 3.52
C ALA A 94 7.44 10.35 3.53
N GLN A 95 7.77 11.54 3.00
CA GLN A 95 9.12 12.08 3.06
C GLN A 95 9.59 12.33 4.50
N ILE A 96 8.73 12.89 5.37
CA ILE A 96 9.04 13.09 6.79
C ILE A 96 9.33 11.76 7.49
N LEU A 97 8.54 10.72 7.19
CA LEU A 97 8.67 9.40 7.80
C LEU A 97 9.74 8.52 7.11
N GLY A 98 10.29 8.94 5.98
CA GLY A 98 11.27 8.16 5.21
C GLY A 98 10.66 6.95 4.49
N ASN A 99 9.36 6.99 4.17
CA ASN A 99 8.64 5.93 3.44
C ASN A 99 8.49 6.27 1.95
N ASN A 100 8.14 5.27 1.14
CA ASN A 100 7.64 5.51 -0.22
C ASN A 100 6.23 6.12 -0.17
N GLU A 101 5.83 6.78 -1.25
CA GLU A 101 4.52 7.45 -1.32
C GLU A 101 3.37 6.47 -1.49
N SER A 102 2.34 6.64 -0.66
CA SER A 102 1.04 5.95 -0.75
C SER A 102 1.17 4.45 -1.01
N PHE A 103 0.36 3.91 -1.92
CA PHE A 103 0.42 2.53 -2.40
C PHE A 103 1.30 2.35 -3.66
N GLU A 104 2.08 3.37 -4.05
CA GLU A 104 2.83 3.35 -5.30
C GLU A 104 4.05 2.41 -5.21
N PRO A 105 4.46 1.77 -6.33
CA PRO A 105 5.78 1.16 -6.42
C PRO A 105 6.88 2.22 -6.24
N TYR A 106 8.11 1.79 -5.97
CA TYR A 106 9.25 2.71 -5.97
C TYR A 106 9.46 3.32 -7.37
N THR A 107 9.38 4.64 -7.48
CA THR A 107 9.59 5.34 -8.75
C THR A 107 11.02 5.19 -9.26
N THR A 108 11.98 5.19 -8.35
CA THR A 108 13.41 5.04 -8.64
C THR A 108 14.14 4.51 -7.41
N ASN A 109 15.20 3.70 -7.60
CA ASN A 109 16.09 3.34 -6.50
C ASN A 109 17.13 4.42 -6.18
N ILE A 110 17.15 5.53 -6.92
CA ILE A 110 18.00 6.68 -6.63
C ILE A 110 17.28 7.99 -6.93
N TYR A 111 17.26 8.91 -5.98
CA TYR A 111 16.65 10.22 -6.13
C TYR A 111 17.59 11.33 -5.68
N THR A 112 17.51 12.47 -6.37
CA THR A 112 18.28 13.66 -6.03
C THR A 112 17.50 14.47 -4.99
N ARG A 113 18.07 14.63 -3.79
CA ARG A 113 17.53 15.50 -2.75
C ARG A 113 18.25 16.84 -2.79
N ARG A 114 17.51 17.91 -3.06
CA ARG A 114 18.01 19.29 -2.96
C ARG A 114 17.85 19.81 -1.54
N VAL A 115 18.92 20.34 -0.96
CA VAL A 115 18.94 21.05 0.32
C VAL A 115 19.72 22.35 0.17
N LEU A 116 19.67 23.24 1.17
CA LEU A 116 20.38 24.52 1.13
C LEU A 116 21.89 24.38 0.90
N SER A 117 22.50 23.28 1.33
CA SER A 117 23.92 23.00 1.16
C SER A 117 24.30 22.31 -0.16
N GLY A 118 23.34 22.04 -1.05
CA GLY A 118 23.58 21.44 -2.37
C GLY A 118 22.62 20.30 -2.72
N GLU A 119 23.00 19.53 -3.75
CA GLU A 119 22.24 18.36 -4.20
C GLU A 119 22.91 17.06 -3.72
N PHE A 120 22.13 16.18 -3.10
CA PHE A 120 22.60 14.90 -2.60
C PHE A 120 21.87 13.76 -3.31
N GLN A 121 22.64 12.81 -3.84
CA GLN A 121 22.10 11.57 -4.39
C GLN A 121 21.78 10.60 -3.26
N VAL A 122 20.49 10.31 -3.07
CA VAL A 122 20.00 9.36 -2.06
C VAL A 122 19.57 8.09 -2.77
N VAL A 123 20.21 6.98 -2.41
CA VAL A 123 19.85 5.65 -2.92
C VAL A 123 18.84 5.03 -1.96
N ASN A 124 17.93 4.20 -2.48
CA ASN A 124 16.94 3.48 -1.70
C ASN A 124 17.64 2.76 -0.52
N PRO A 125 17.33 3.12 0.74
CA PRO A 125 18.04 2.61 1.91
C PRO A 125 17.91 1.09 2.05
N HIS A 126 16.80 0.52 1.59
CA HIS A 126 16.61 -0.94 1.60
C HIS A 126 17.56 -1.63 0.62
N LEU A 127 17.71 -1.10 -0.60
CA LEU A 127 18.62 -1.64 -1.60
C LEU A 127 20.08 -1.54 -1.15
N ILE A 128 20.49 -0.41 -0.55
CA ILE A 128 21.87 -0.25 -0.04
C ILE A 128 22.16 -1.32 1.01
N ARG A 129 21.24 -1.52 1.96
CA ARG A 129 21.41 -2.52 3.01
C ARG A 129 21.60 -3.91 2.42
N ASP A 130 20.72 -4.32 1.52
CA ASP A 130 20.81 -5.63 0.86
C ASP A 130 22.12 -5.80 0.06
N LEU A 131 22.52 -4.80 -0.72
CA LEU A 131 23.76 -4.85 -1.51
C LEU A 131 25.01 -4.87 -0.61
N THR A 132 24.95 -4.22 0.55
CA THR A 132 26.05 -4.22 1.54
C THR A 132 26.16 -5.58 2.23
N GLU A 133 25.03 -6.17 2.62
CA GLU A 133 24.97 -7.53 3.19
C GLU A 133 25.51 -8.59 2.22
N LEU A 134 25.28 -8.39 0.92
CA LEU A 134 25.82 -9.25 -0.15
C LEU A 134 27.29 -8.96 -0.50
N GLY A 135 27.93 -7.96 0.12
CA GLY A 135 29.30 -7.54 -0.20
C GLY A 135 29.45 -6.93 -1.60
N LEU A 136 28.35 -6.54 -2.25
CA LEU A 136 28.33 -6.00 -3.61
C LEU A 136 28.43 -4.46 -3.63
N TRP A 137 28.11 -3.79 -2.53
CA TRP A 137 28.07 -2.33 -2.47
C TRP A 137 29.46 -1.70 -2.60
N ASN A 138 29.67 -0.97 -3.69
CA ASN A 138 30.90 -0.21 -3.94
C ASN A 138 30.63 0.99 -4.86
N ASN A 139 31.63 1.87 -5.00
CA ASN A 139 31.51 3.09 -5.80
C ASN A 139 31.21 2.81 -7.29
N LEU A 140 31.74 1.73 -7.86
CA LEU A 140 31.48 1.36 -9.25
C LEU A 140 30.02 0.96 -9.44
N LEU A 141 29.47 0.17 -8.52
CA LEU A 141 28.07 -0.23 -8.55
C LEU A 141 27.14 0.98 -8.39
N LYS A 142 27.45 1.87 -7.45
CA LYS A 142 26.71 3.13 -7.28
C LYS A 142 26.67 3.93 -8.59
N MET A 143 27.80 4.08 -9.28
CA MET A 143 27.85 4.79 -10.57
C MET A 143 27.03 4.10 -11.66
N LYS A 144 27.02 2.76 -11.71
CA LYS A 144 26.17 2.00 -12.64
C LYS A 144 24.67 2.20 -12.38
N ILE A 145 24.26 2.28 -11.13
CA ILE A 145 22.86 2.55 -10.76
C ILE A 145 22.48 3.98 -11.16
N ILE A 146 23.37 4.95 -10.93
CA ILE A 146 23.18 6.34 -11.37
C ILE A 146 23.03 6.43 -12.89
N SER A 147 23.93 5.79 -13.64
CA SER A 147 23.88 5.80 -15.12
C SER A 147 22.64 5.11 -15.67
N SER A 148 22.08 4.16 -14.93
CA SER A 148 20.83 3.45 -15.26
C SER A 148 19.59 4.16 -14.71
N GLN A 149 19.71 5.42 -14.26
CA GLN A 149 18.62 6.23 -13.72
C GLN A 149 17.86 5.53 -12.57
N GLY A 150 18.57 4.77 -11.74
CA GLY A 150 17.99 4.05 -10.60
C GLY A 150 17.48 2.64 -10.92
N SER A 151 17.52 2.21 -12.18
CA SER A 151 17.30 0.81 -12.53
C SER A 151 18.49 -0.04 -12.10
N ILE A 152 18.20 -1.28 -11.65
CA ILE A 152 19.21 -2.30 -11.38
C ILE A 152 19.08 -3.53 -12.28
N GLN A 153 18.14 -3.53 -13.23
CA GLN A 153 17.80 -4.72 -14.01
C GLN A 153 18.94 -5.17 -14.92
N ASN A 154 19.68 -4.22 -15.47
CA ASN A 154 20.77 -4.47 -16.43
C ASN A 154 22.14 -4.67 -15.76
N ILE A 155 22.18 -4.88 -14.43
CA ILE A 155 23.42 -5.06 -13.68
C ILE A 155 23.55 -6.53 -13.29
N ASP A 156 24.26 -7.30 -14.11
CA ASP A 156 24.37 -8.77 -13.95
C ASP A 156 25.05 -9.23 -12.66
N THR A 157 25.85 -8.37 -12.03
CA THR A 157 26.45 -8.66 -10.72
C THR A 157 25.42 -8.71 -9.60
N ILE A 158 24.22 -8.16 -9.80
CA ILE A 158 23.14 -8.20 -8.82
C ILE A 158 22.28 -9.46 -9.05
N PRO A 159 22.08 -10.30 -8.00
CA PRO A 159 21.23 -11.48 -8.10
C PRO A 159 19.83 -11.17 -8.62
N LYS A 160 19.25 -12.11 -9.39
CA LYS A 160 17.93 -11.94 -10.00
C LYS A 160 16.84 -11.67 -8.96
N GLU A 161 16.93 -12.27 -7.78
CA GLU A 161 15.98 -12.09 -6.68
C GLU A 161 15.95 -10.64 -6.19
N ILE A 162 17.13 -10.02 -6.01
CA ILE A 162 17.26 -8.60 -5.65
C ILE A 162 16.75 -7.71 -6.79
N ARG A 163 17.12 -8.04 -8.04
CA ARG A 163 16.60 -7.31 -9.22
C ARG A 163 15.08 -7.33 -9.29
N ASN A 164 14.45 -8.48 -9.03
CA ASN A 164 13.00 -8.59 -8.99
C ASN A 164 12.38 -7.78 -7.84
N LEU A 165 13.01 -7.79 -6.66
CA LEU A 165 12.50 -7.08 -5.48
C LEU A 165 12.52 -5.55 -5.65
N TYR A 166 13.52 -5.02 -6.35
CA TYR A 166 13.74 -3.58 -6.53
C TYR A 166 13.41 -3.08 -7.94
N LYS A 167 12.44 -3.70 -8.60
CA LYS A 167 11.87 -3.15 -9.82
C LYS A 167 11.31 -1.77 -9.56
N THR A 168 11.59 -0.84 -10.47
CA THR A 168 10.98 0.50 -10.44
C THR A 168 9.59 0.46 -11.08
N VAL A 169 8.79 1.52 -10.87
CA VAL A 169 7.46 1.64 -11.48
C VAL A 169 7.47 1.48 -13.01
N TRP A 170 8.58 1.88 -13.66
CA TRP A 170 8.78 1.78 -15.10
C TRP A 170 9.01 0.35 -15.59
N GLU A 171 9.37 -0.55 -14.68
CA GLU A 171 9.71 -1.95 -14.93
C GLU A 171 8.57 -2.89 -14.52
N ILE A 172 7.51 -2.35 -13.91
CA ILE A 172 6.33 -3.08 -13.46
C ILE A 172 5.20 -2.89 -14.48
N SER A 173 4.49 -3.98 -14.76
CA SER A 173 3.31 -3.94 -15.62
C SER A 173 2.23 -3.03 -15.03
N GLN A 174 1.84 -2.00 -15.78
CA GLN A 174 0.76 -1.09 -15.37
C GLN A 174 -0.58 -1.83 -15.24
N LYS A 175 -0.78 -2.92 -16.00
CA LYS A 175 -1.94 -3.80 -15.83
C LYS A 175 -1.96 -4.45 -14.43
N THR A 176 -0.80 -4.84 -13.90
CA THR A 176 -0.68 -5.38 -12.54
C THR A 176 -1.03 -4.31 -11.50
N ILE A 177 -0.56 -3.07 -11.69
CA ILE A 177 -0.88 -1.96 -10.79
C ILE A 177 -2.39 -1.70 -10.76
N VAL A 178 -3.03 -1.63 -11.94
CA VAL A 178 -4.49 -1.48 -12.04
C VAL A 178 -5.21 -2.65 -11.39
N GLN A 179 -4.74 -3.89 -11.58
CA GLN A 179 -5.36 -5.06 -10.95
C GLN A 179 -5.26 -5.01 -9.42
N MET A 180 -4.11 -4.61 -8.87
CA MET A 180 -3.95 -4.44 -7.41
C MET A 180 -4.81 -3.30 -6.86
N ALA A 181 -5.04 -2.25 -7.66
CA ALA A 181 -5.96 -1.17 -7.33
C ALA A 181 -7.42 -1.63 -7.30
N VAL A 182 -7.84 -2.46 -8.26
CA VAL A 182 -9.16 -3.12 -8.25
C VAL A 182 -9.30 -4.04 -7.03
N ASP A 183 -8.28 -4.84 -6.73
CA ASP A 183 -8.30 -5.79 -5.62
C ASP A 183 -8.45 -5.09 -4.26
N ARG A 184 -7.77 -3.95 -4.03
CA ARG A 184 -7.96 -3.15 -2.81
C ARG A 184 -9.22 -2.30 -2.82
N GLY A 185 -9.71 -1.90 -4.00
CA GLY A 185 -10.87 -1.02 -4.17
C GLY A 185 -12.16 -1.58 -3.59
N ALA A 186 -12.28 -2.91 -3.47
CA ALA A 186 -13.38 -3.56 -2.78
C ALA A 186 -13.47 -3.22 -1.27
N TYR A 187 -12.43 -2.62 -0.68
CA TYR A 187 -12.35 -2.26 0.74
C TYR A 187 -12.08 -0.76 0.96
N ILE A 188 -12.39 0.08 -0.03
CA ILE A 188 -12.22 1.54 0.00
C ILE A 188 -13.58 2.15 -0.35
N ASP A 189 -14.22 2.81 0.61
CA ASP A 189 -15.59 3.33 0.52
C ASP A 189 -15.70 4.77 -0.01
#